data_AF-A0A7S0RHV1-F1
#
_entry.id   AF-A0A7S0RHV1-F1
#
_cell.length_a   1.000
_cell.length_b   1.000
_cell.length_c   1.000
_cell.angle_alpha   90.00
_cell.angle_beta   90.00
_cell.angle_gamma   90.00
#
_symmetry.space_group_name_H-M   'P 1'
#
loop_
_entity.id
_entity.type
_entity.pdbx_description
1 polymer ?
#
loop_
_entity_poly.entity_id
_entity_poly.type
_entity_poly.pdbx_seq_one_letter_code
_entity_poly.pdbx_strand_id
1 'polypeptide(L)'
;MADTTNKVAPEGGAEIPKQKGPFLGVVWFTLTFIIFGVVSAVDDFNVLNVMIGFRSCIALAGYLIMQVGLWQAENKWDEEGSAAWLAAAGQDAGAAPETLEMTTFGEVTIPDDQLKASFPIPWGFLIGWWVWGISYLFPLDGTYDVDPSPFGVVALIICLFISFVASVPMSDAVMYRKDKKKKMLSLMFLLGWISLGIMSSLDVVYQLHGYKTTIDSDSDTDLYAFFQIFGYSDSNSDSLTVDYTLGTAGVWVLCMLGPVTIILSQKILFGARKMGTAWEGSGVPNFHPIVYNMGGPLFVWGWFLFLLGVASIPNLIDLDSYDDKIKHSFFSSMPMNNNTIGAAIEYDNPLTGNNGPYYIPLFCNWRTMLAFLGGCAMVPVVGFLDFSHDEDGPWCGENMETPKAVFKKWWLGTDGTYFGLFLESPWPFVMAWSLFGFSSFFKLDNDIGVGWQEAAILVNCILQGVDAGILIQQNLYAGNMAGKQRFSLPFVLLFVLLAINIGSHWEWRAIAFSLPGAILIILGQKTVFGARKRGDYTMVHQAANPYNTVYVYTWGEVFFMMGWILICWGMSFP
;
A
#
# COMPACT_ATOMS: atom_id res chain seq x y z
N MET A 1 -5.85 68.69 15.96
CA MET A 1 -6.34 67.93 14.79
C MET A 1 -5.15 67.18 14.22
N ALA A 2 -4.91 65.97 14.74
CA ALA A 2 -3.93 65.03 14.21
C ALA A 2 -4.75 63.86 13.69
N ASP A 3 -4.64 63.63 12.38
CA ASP A 3 -5.42 62.66 11.62
C ASP A 3 -4.77 61.28 11.76
N THR A 4 -5.21 60.52 12.76
CA THR A 4 -4.87 59.10 12.93
C THR A 4 -5.68 58.27 11.95
N THR A 5 -5.18 58.17 10.72
CA THR A 5 -5.65 57.18 9.76
C THR A 5 -5.10 55.80 10.15
N ASN A 6 -5.91 55.08 10.93
CA ASN A 6 -5.78 53.63 11.08
C ASN A 6 -5.93 53.00 9.69
N LYS A 7 -4.81 52.56 9.10
CA LYS A 7 -4.82 51.63 7.99
C LYS A 7 -5.35 50.29 8.52
N VAL A 8 -6.63 50.05 8.28
CA VAL A 8 -7.25 48.72 8.38
C VAL A 8 -6.51 47.80 7.41
N ALA A 9 -5.93 46.72 7.93
CA ALA A 9 -5.33 45.67 7.13
C ALA A 9 -6.41 45.07 6.20
N PRO A 10 -6.10 44.76 4.93
CA PRO A 10 -7.08 44.21 4.01
C PRO A 10 -7.60 42.87 4.53
N GLU A 11 -8.91 42.82 4.83
CA GLU A 11 -9.68 41.62 5.24
C GLU A 11 -9.85 40.60 4.09
N GLY A 12 -8.83 40.43 3.25
CA GLY A 12 -8.83 39.61 2.05
C GLY A 12 -7.84 38.46 2.08
N GLY A 13 -7.47 37.97 3.28
CA GLY A 13 -6.71 36.72 3.38
C GLY A 13 -7.58 35.61 2.82
N ALA A 14 -7.26 35.10 1.63
CA ALA A 14 -7.91 33.93 1.08
C ALA A 14 -7.83 32.84 2.15
N GLU A 15 -8.99 32.39 2.65
CA GLU A 15 -9.03 31.25 3.57
C GLU A 15 -8.28 30.11 2.91
N ILE A 16 -7.14 29.74 3.50
CA ILE A 16 -6.39 28.58 3.06
C ILE A 16 -7.37 27.41 3.20
N PRO A 17 -7.74 26.74 2.11
CA PRO A 17 -8.74 25.69 2.17
C PRO A 17 -8.25 24.65 3.17
N LYS A 18 -9.01 24.43 4.25
CA LYS A 18 -8.68 23.45 5.29
C LYS A 18 -8.30 22.14 4.62
N GLN A 19 -7.07 21.70 4.88
CA GLN A 19 -6.50 20.54 4.23
C GLN A 19 -7.38 19.32 4.55
N LYS A 20 -7.82 18.62 3.51
CA LYS A 20 -8.69 17.45 3.69
C LYS A 20 -7.83 16.33 4.28
N GLY A 21 -8.16 15.89 5.50
CA GLY A 21 -7.47 14.80 6.18
C GLY A 21 -7.52 13.46 5.42
N PRO A 22 -7.10 12.33 6.03
CA PRO A 22 -6.91 11.05 5.35
C PRO A 22 -8.19 10.43 4.73
N PHE A 23 -9.36 11.02 4.98
CA PHE A 23 -10.68 10.48 4.63
C PHE A 23 -10.81 9.99 3.18
N LEU A 24 -10.35 10.76 2.18
CA LEU A 24 -10.45 10.34 0.77
C LEU A 24 -9.71 9.02 0.53
N GLY A 25 -8.50 8.89 1.08
CA GLY A 25 -7.71 7.68 0.91
C GLY A 25 -8.29 6.50 1.71
N VAL A 26 -8.88 6.75 2.88
CA VAL A 26 -9.57 5.70 3.66
C VAL A 26 -10.81 5.20 2.92
N VAL A 27 -11.63 6.09 2.38
CA VAL A 27 -12.81 5.70 1.59
C VAL A 27 -12.38 4.86 0.38
N TRP A 28 -11.36 5.31 -0.35
CA TRP A 28 -10.83 4.53 -1.47
C TRP A 28 -10.29 3.17 -1.04
N PHE A 29 -9.51 3.12 0.04
CA PHE A 29 -8.97 1.89 0.61
C PHE A 29 -10.08 0.87 0.93
N THR A 30 -11.12 1.30 1.64
CA THR A 30 -12.29 0.46 1.94
C THR A 30 -12.99 -0.02 0.68
N LEU A 31 -13.16 0.85 -0.33
CA LEU A 31 -13.75 0.47 -1.61
C LEU A 31 -12.93 -0.62 -2.32
N THR A 32 -11.59 -0.62 -2.20
CA THR A 32 -10.78 -1.68 -2.82
C THR A 32 -11.09 -3.07 -2.26
N PHE A 33 -11.34 -3.19 -0.95
CA PHE A 33 -11.77 -4.46 -0.35
C PHE A 33 -13.17 -4.88 -0.76
N ILE A 34 -14.10 -3.94 -0.85
CA ILE A 34 -15.47 -4.22 -1.30
C ILE A 34 -15.44 -4.73 -2.75
N ILE A 35 -14.71 -4.05 -3.63
CA ILE A 35 -14.56 -4.46 -5.03
C ILE A 35 -13.92 -5.85 -5.12
N PHE A 36 -12.80 -6.06 -4.42
CA PHE A 36 -12.12 -7.35 -4.42
C PHE A 36 -13.01 -8.48 -3.88
N GLY A 37 -13.70 -8.26 -2.76
CA GLY A 37 -14.60 -9.25 -2.17
C GLY A 37 -15.79 -9.58 -3.06
N VAL A 38 -16.38 -8.59 -3.75
CA VAL A 38 -17.45 -8.82 -4.73
C VAL A 38 -16.94 -9.67 -5.90
N VAL A 39 -15.75 -9.37 -6.41
CA VAL A 39 -15.16 -10.08 -7.54
C VAL A 39 -14.81 -11.51 -7.18
N SER A 40 -14.14 -11.73 -6.04
CA SER A 40 -13.87 -13.08 -5.54
C SER A 40 -15.14 -13.89 -5.27
N ALA A 41 -16.26 -13.24 -4.93
CA ALA A 41 -17.54 -13.92 -4.74
C ALA A 41 -18.28 -14.26 -6.06
N VAL A 42 -17.93 -13.61 -7.18
CA VAL A 42 -18.56 -13.82 -8.49
C VAL A 42 -17.76 -14.79 -9.37
N ASP A 43 -16.44 -14.83 -9.19
CA ASP A 43 -15.51 -15.50 -10.10
C ASP A 43 -15.21 -16.96 -9.71
N ASP A 44 -15.91 -17.53 -8.74
CA ASP A 44 -15.72 -18.82 -8.03
C ASP A 44 -14.28 -19.31 -7.78
N PHE A 45 -13.22 -18.54 -8.03
CA PHE A 45 -11.87 -18.94 -7.61
C PHE A 45 -11.72 -18.72 -6.10
N ASN A 46 -11.10 -19.70 -5.43
CA ASN A 46 -10.83 -19.64 -3.99
C ASN A 46 -9.34 -19.48 -3.68
N VAL A 47 -8.46 -19.43 -4.70
CA VAL A 47 -7.02 -19.19 -4.53
C VAL A 47 -6.44 -18.39 -5.69
N LEU A 48 -5.57 -17.42 -5.37
CA LEU A 48 -4.63 -16.79 -6.29
C LEU A 48 -3.24 -17.38 -6.06
N ASN A 49 -2.72 -18.14 -7.03
CA ASN A 49 -1.37 -18.69 -6.95
C ASN A 49 -0.36 -17.68 -7.51
N VAL A 50 0.34 -16.98 -6.62
CA VAL A 50 1.38 -16.03 -7.02
C VAL A 50 2.63 -16.83 -7.36
N MET A 51 3.02 -16.82 -8.63
CA MET A 51 4.18 -17.60 -9.08
C MET A 51 5.46 -16.85 -8.76
N ILE A 52 6.37 -17.43 -7.98
CA ILE A 52 7.73 -16.89 -7.83
C ILE A 52 8.59 -17.46 -8.97
N GLY A 53 8.44 -16.85 -10.14
CA GLY A 53 9.27 -17.11 -11.31
C GLY A 53 10.09 -15.89 -11.72
N PHE A 54 10.72 -15.96 -12.88
CA PHE A 54 11.52 -14.84 -13.41
C PHE A 54 10.68 -13.58 -13.59
N ARG A 55 9.47 -13.71 -14.15
CA ARG A 55 8.52 -12.61 -14.35
C ARG A 55 8.27 -11.83 -13.05
N SER A 56 7.81 -12.50 -12.00
CA SER A 56 7.46 -11.85 -10.73
C SER A 56 8.68 -11.31 -9.98
N CYS A 57 9.81 -12.01 -10.03
CA CYS A 57 11.06 -11.53 -9.45
C CYS A 57 11.54 -10.24 -10.12
N ILE A 58 11.49 -10.18 -11.46
CA ILE A 58 11.87 -8.99 -12.23
C ILE A 58 10.87 -7.86 -11.98
N ALA A 59 9.57 -8.14 -11.97
CA ALA A 59 8.54 -7.15 -11.63
C ALA A 59 8.76 -6.57 -10.22
N LEU A 60 9.01 -7.42 -9.23
CA LEU A 60 9.29 -7.00 -7.86
C LEU A 60 10.58 -6.18 -7.77
N ALA A 61 11.65 -6.58 -8.45
CA ALA A 61 12.89 -5.81 -8.52
C ALA A 61 12.66 -4.43 -9.17
N GLY A 62 11.90 -4.37 -10.27
CA GLY A 62 11.52 -3.14 -10.94
C GLY A 62 10.71 -2.21 -10.03
N TYR A 63 9.74 -2.77 -9.31
CA TYR A 63 9.01 -2.06 -8.26
C TYR A 63 9.96 -1.48 -7.20
N LEU A 64 10.82 -2.29 -6.59
CA LEU A 64 11.71 -1.81 -5.52
C LEU A 64 12.66 -0.71 -6.00
N ILE A 65 13.27 -0.86 -7.18
CA ILE A 65 14.14 0.16 -7.79
C ILE A 65 13.36 1.46 -8.02
N MET A 66 12.14 1.33 -8.55
CA MET A 66 11.26 2.46 -8.81
C MET A 66 10.84 3.19 -7.54
N GLN A 67 10.48 2.44 -6.50
CA GLN A 67 10.12 2.97 -5.18
C GLN A 67 11.28 3.77 -4.61
N VAL A 68 12.45 3.16 -4.48
CA VAL A 68 13.64 3.84 -3.92
C VAL A 68 14.00 5.08 -4.73
N GLY A 69 13.99 4.98 -6.06
CA GLY A 69 14.30 6.11 -6.94
C GLY A 69 13.33 7.28 -6.82
N LEU A 70 12.02 7.01 -6.79
CA LEU A 70 11.00 8.04 -6.60
C LEU A 70 11.09 8.63 -5.20
N TRP A 71 11.15 7.79 -4.17
CA TRP A 71 11.18 8.23 -2.78
C TRP A 71 12.39 9.12 -2.50
N GLN A 72 13.56 8.79 -3.04
CA GLN A 72 14.76 9.62 -2.91
C GLN A 72 14.62 10.96 -3.62
N ALA A 73 14.16 10.97 -4.87
CA ALA A 73 14.01 12.21 -5.63
C ALA A 73 12.98 13.15 -4.99
N GLU A 74 11.86 12.60 -4.53
CA GLU A 74 10.79 13.39 -3.92
C GLU A 74 11.14 13.86 -2.51
N ASN A 75 11.78 13.03 -1.70
CA ASN A 75 12.29 13.46 -0.41
C ASN A 75 13.35 14.57 -0.57
N LYS A 76 14.25 14.43 -1.55
CA LYS A 76 15.25 15.47 -1.84
C LYS A 76 14.57 16.78 -2.25
N TRP A 77 13.53 16.69 -3.07
CA TRP A 77 12.76 17.87 -3.46
C TRP A 77 12.12 18.56 -2.27
N ASP A 78 11.47 17.79 -1.40
CA ASP A 78 10.80 18.32 -0.23
C ASP A 78 11.77 19.00 0.73
N GLU A 79 12.93 18.38 0.99
CA GLU A 79 13.87 18.89 1.97
C GLU A 79 14.77 19.98 1.39
N GLU A 80 15.48 19.70 0.31
CA GLU A 80 16.42 20.65 -0.27
C GLU A 80 15.70 21.76 -1.04
N GLY A 81 14.57 21.47 -1.68
CA GLY A 81 13.78 22.47 -2.42
C GLY A 81 13.10 23.46 -1.48
N SER A 82 12.50 22.99 -0.39
CA SER A 82 11.91 23.90 0.61
C SER A 82 12.97 24.69 1.37
N ALA A 83 14.12 24.08 1.69
CA ALA A 83 15.24 24.78 2.31
C ALA A 83 15.85 25.85 1.40
N ALA A 84 16.04 25.57 0.11
CA ALA A 84 16.50 26.55 -0.88
C ALA A 84 15.51 27.71 -1.01
N TRP A 85 14.21 27.42 -0.98
CA TRP A 85 13.17 28.45 -0.96
C TRP A 85 13.24 29.33 0.29
N LEU A 86 13.34 28.74 1.49
CA LEU A 86 13.42 29.47 2.74
C LEU A 86 14.70 30.33 2.82
N ALA A 87 15.82 29.80 2.34
CA ALA A 87 17.08 30.56 2.24
C ALA A 87 16.94 31.77 1.30
N ALA A 88 16.31 31.58 0.13
CA ALA A 88 16.02 32.68 -0.80
C ALA A 88 15.03 33.71 -0.21
N ALA A 89 14.13 33.27 0.69
CA ALA A 89 13.21 34.11 1.43
C ALA A 89 13.83 34.78 2.67
N GLY A 90 15.10 34.49 2.99
CA GLY A 90 15.77 34.99 4.19
C GLY A 90 15.22 34.44 5.51
N GLN A 91 14.61 33.25 5.49
CA GLN A 91 14.07 32.57 6.66
C GLN A 91 14.94 31.38 7.11
N ASP A 92 14.83 31.06 8.40
CA ASP A 92 15.45 29.87 8.98
C ASP A 92 14.55 28.64 8.80
N ALA A 93 15.09 27.55 8.24
CA ALA A 93 14.40 26.27 8.11
C ALA A 93 14.13 25.55 9.45
N GLY A 94 14.80 25.98 10.52
CA GLY A 94 14.51 25.54 11.89
C GLY A 94 13.29 26.22 12.52
N ALA A 95 12.67 27.19 11.86
CA ALA A 95 11.47 27.85 12.37
C ALA A 95 10.29 26.86 12.48
N ALA A 96 9.41 27.12 13.45
CA ALA A 96 8.16 26.41 13.57
C ALA A 96 7.25 26.73 12.36
N PRO A 97 6.50 25.74 11.82
CA PRO A 97 5.53 25.94 10.75
C PRO A 97 4.62 27.16 10.92
N GLU A 98 4.09 27.36 12.12
CA GLU A 98 3.15 28.43 12.44
C GLU A 98 3.77 29.83 12.28
N THR A 99 5.07 29.95 12.60
CA THR A 99 5.82 31.20 12.44
C THR A 99 6.04 31.53 10.97
N LEU A 100 6.33 30.51 10.15
CA LEU A 100 6.53 30.67 8.72
C LEU A 100 5.23 31.12 8.03
N GLU A 101 4.07 30.62 8.45
CA GLU A 101 2.78 31.03 7.89
C GLU A 101 2.38 32.47 8.20
N MET A 102 2.70 32.96 9.40
CA MET A 102 2.42 34.35 9.77
C MET A 102 3.37 35.33 9.04
N THR A 103 4.42 34.83 8.41
CA THR A 103 5.38 35.64 7.67
C THR A 103 4.83 35.99 6.29
N THR A 104 4.77 37.28 5.97
CA THR A 104 4.42 37.72 4.62
C THR A 104 5.65 37.63 3.73
N PHE A 105 5.59 36.77 2.72
CA PHE A 105 6.65 36.61 1.74
C PHE A 105 6.43 37.52 0.53
N GLY A 106 7.51 38.16 0.07
CA GLY A 106 7.53 38.79 -1.24
C GLY A 106 7.64 37.75 -2.36
N GLU A 107 7.93 38.21 -3.57
CA GLU A 107 8.29 37.30 -4.66
C GLU A 107 9.65 36.64 -4.36
N VAL A 108 9.64 35.34 -4.09
CA VAL A 108 10.84 34.55 -3.81
C VAL A 108 11.23 33.77 -5.07
N THR A 109 12.45 33.97 -5.56
CA THR A 109 13.01 33.23 -6.69
C THR A 109 14.20 32.40 -6.21
N ILE A 110 14.11 31.07 -6.36
CA ILE A 110 15.22 30.16 -6.09
C ILE A 110 16.23 30.29 -7.25
N PRO A 111 17.54 30.43 -6.98
CA PRO A 111 18.57 30.36 -8.01
C PRO A 111 18.48 29.07 -8.85
N ASP A 112 18.67 29.18 -10.15
CA ASP A 112 18.38 28.11 -11.12
C ASP A 112 19.28 26.86 -10.93
N ASP A 113 20.49 27.06 -10.41
CA ASP A 113 21.44 26.01 -10.03
C ASP A 113 20.99 25.26 -8.78
N GLN A 114 20.53 25.97 -7.75
CA GLN A 114 19.98 25.37 -6.53
C GLN A 114 18.69 24.62 -6.83
N LEU A 115 17.80 25.23 -7.63
CA LEU A 115 16.54 24.63 -8.04
C LEU A 115 16.74 23.27 -8.72
N LYS A 116 17.69 23.19 -9.69
CA LYS A 116 18.04 21.93 -10.37
C LYS A 116 18.74 20.94 -9.47
N ALA A 117 19.56 21.41 -8.53
CA ALA A 117 20.23 20.53 -7.57
C ALA A 117 19.24 19.86 -6.62
N SER A 118 18.23 20.61 -6.16
CA SER A 118 17.17 20.15 -5.26
C SER A 118 16.17 19.21 -5.94
N PHE A 119 15.99 19.30 -7.27
CA PHE A 119 15.06 18.43 -8.01
C PHE A 119 15.74 17.59 -9.10
N PRO A 120 16.50 16.55 -8.71
CA PRO A 120 17.18 15.70 -9.67
C PRO A 120 16.18 14.85 -10.49
N ILE A 121 16.59 14.46 -11.69
CA ILE A 121 15.85 13.48 -12.49
C ILE A 121 15.78 12.16 -11.69
N PRO A 122 14.59 11.56 -11.53
CA PRO A 122 14.42 10.34 -10.75
C PRO A 122 14.87 9.11 -11.54
N TRP A 123 16.18 8.93 -11.74
CA TRP A 123 16.73 7.84 -12.56
C TRP A 123 16.30 6.45 -12.07
N GLY A 124 16.24 6.23 -10.76
CA GLY A 124 15.74 4.96 -10.22
C GLY A 124 14.28 4.71 -10.57
N PHE A 125 13.42 5.73 -10.59
CA PHE A 125 12.03 5.60 -11.05
C PHE A 125 11.96 5.15 -12.51
N LEU A 126 12.77 5.78 -13.37
CA LEU A 126 12.86 5.45 -14.79
C LEU A 126 13.41 4.04 -15.04
N ILE A 127 14.50 3.66 -14.39
CA ILE A 127 15.10 2.31 -14.51
C ILE A 127 14.14 1.25 -13.97
N GLY A 128 13.47 1.52 -12.85
CA GLY A 128 12.52 0.58 -12.25
C GLY A 128 11.35 0.26 -13.18
N TRP A 129 10.84 1.24 -13.93
CA TRP A 129 9.86 1.00 -14.98
C TRP A 129 10.38 0.14 -16.13
N TRP A 130 11.65 0.30 -16.52
CA TRP A 130 12.24 -0.51 -17.58
C TRP A 130 12.37 -1.96 -17.12
N VAL A 131 12.85 -2.16 -15.89
CA VAL A 131 12.96 -3.49 -15.28
C VAL A 131 11.56 -4.11 -15.13
N TRP A 132 10.55 -3.36 -14.66
CA TRP A 132 9.17 -3.84 -14.63
C TRP A 132 8.68 -4.22 -16.03
N GLY A 133 8.91 -3.38 -17.03
CA GLY A 133 8.52 -3.65 -18.42
C GLY A 133 9.17 -4.93 -18.96
N ILE A 134 10.44 -5.19 -18.62
CA ILE A 134 11.15 -6.42 -19.01
C ILE A 134 10.47 -7.67 -18.45
N SER A 135 9.74 -7.59 -17.33
CA SER A 135 9.01 -8.74 -16.79
C SER A 135 7.98 -9.32 -17.77
N TYR A 136 7.39 -8.49 -18.64
CA TYR A 136 6.43 -8.96 -19.67
C TYR A 136 7.08 -9.76 -20.80
N LEU A 137 8.41 -9.85 -20.84
CA LEU A 137 9.11 -10.72 -21.77
C LEU A 137 9.12 -12.18 -21.33
N PHE A 138 8.71 -12.44 -20.08
CA PHE A 138 8.71 -13.77 -19.49
C PHE A 138 7.29 -14.30 -19.33
N PRO A 139 7.10 -15.62 -19.52
CA PRO A 139 5.83 -16.28 -19.31
C PRO A 139 5.42 -16.30 -17.83
N LEU A 140 4.13 -16.52 -17.60
CA LEU A 140 3.55 -16.69 -16.27
C LEU A 140 3.99 -18.00 -15.61
N ASP A 141 4.37 -19.02 -16.38
CA ASP A 141 4.74 -20.36 -15.89
C ASP A 141 6.00 -20.41 -15.00
N GLY A 142 6.66 -19.26 -14.85
CA GLY A 142 7.79 -19.03 -13.98
C GLY A 142 9.14 -19.45 -14.55
N THR A 143 9.17 -19.96 -15.78
CA THR A 143 10.41 -20.26 -16.50
C THR A 143 11.20 -18.98 -16.82
N TYR A 144 12.46 -19.17 -17.24
CA TYR A 144 13.33 -18.08 -17.69
C TYR A 144 13.30 -17.89 -19.21
N ASP A 145 12.49 -18.69 -19.91
CA ASP A 145 12.42 -18.64 -21.37
C ASP A 145 11.73 -17.33 -21.80
N VAL A 146 12.30 -16.67 -22.81
CA VAL A 146 11.76 -15.41 -23.32
C VAL A 146 10.67 -15.73 -24.34
N ASP A 147 9.42 -15.64 -23.91
CA ASP A 147 8.23 -15.90 -24.72
C ASP A 147 7.17 -14.80 -24.51
N PRO A 148 7.39 -13.59 -25.04
CA PRO A 148 6.48 -12.48 -24.85
C PRO A 148 5.19 -12.66 -25.67
N SER A 149 4.04 -12.47 -25.02
CA SER A 149 2.80 -12.28 -25.76
C SER A 149 2.82 -10.94 -26.52
N PRO A 150 2.01 -10.78 -27.59
CA PRO A 150 1.86 -9.49 -28.26
C PRO A 150 1.45 -8.36 -27.30
N PHE A 151 0.58 -8.66 -26.33
CA PHE A 151 0.12 -7.69 -25.33
C PHE A 151 1.24 -7.36 -24.32
N GLY A 152 2.06 -8.34 -23.95
CA GLY A 152 3.24 -8.14 -23.11
C GLY A 152 4.27 -7.20 -23.75
N VAL A 153 4.50 -7.33 -25.06
CA VAL A 153 5.35 -6.39 -25.82
C VAL A 153 4.78 -4.97 -25.79
N VAL A 154 3.47 -4.80 -25.99
CA VAL A 154 2.84 -3.48 -25.91
C VAL A 154 2.91 -2.92 -24.49
N ALA A 155 2.70 -3.75 -23.45
CA ALA A 155 2.84 -3.34 -22.05
C ALA A 155 4.26 -2.85 -21.74
N LEU A 156 5.31 -3.55 -22.20
CA LEU A 156 6.70 -3.11 -22.12
C LEU A 156 6.89 -1.72 -22.76
N ILE A 157 6.38 -1.51 -23.98
CA ILE A 157 6.49 -0.22 -24.68
C ILE A 157 5.79 0.89 -23.87
N ILE A 158 4.63 0.61 -23.31
CA ILE A 158 3.90 1.53 -22.45
C ILE A 158 4.70 1.85 -21.19
N CYS A 159 5.34 0.88 -20.54
CA CYS A 159 6.23 1.12 -19.39
C CYS A 159 7.37 2.07 -19.75
N LEU A 160 8.03 1.87 -20.90
CA LEU A 160 9.08 2.78 -21.37
C LEU A 160 8.54 4.20 -21.60
N PHE A 161 7.38 4.32 -22.24
CA PHE A 161 6.73 5.61 -22.48
C PHE A 161 6.35 6.34 -21.17
N ILE A 162 5.68 5.64 -20.25
CA ILE A 162 5.30 6.17 -18.92
C ILE A 162 6.54 6.64 -18.17
N SER A 163 7.61 5.82 -18.16
CA SER A 163 8.86 6.15 -17.48
C SER A 163 9.45 7.46 -17.97
N PHE A 164 9.45 7.69 -19.29
CA PHE A 164 9.99 8.90 -19.88
C PHE A 164 9.11 10.11 -19.53
N VAL A 165 7.80 10.01 -19.77
CA VAL A 165 6.81 11.09 -19.53
C VAL A 165 6.83 11.55 -18.07
N ALA A 166 6.84 10.60 -17.13
CA ALA A 166 6.76 10.90 -15.71
C ALA A 166 8.09 11.35 -15.08
N SER A 167 9.23 11.08 -15.72
CA SER A 167 10.54 11.45 -15.18
C SER A 167 11.02 12.78 -15.74
N VAL A 168 11.29 12.86 -17.05
CA VAL A 168 12.07 13.97 -17.62
C VAL A 168 11.21 15.23 -17.88
N PRO A 169 10.16 15.18 -18.74
CA PRO A 169 9.38 16.37 -19.04
C PRO A 169 8.46 16.77 -17.87
N MET A 170 8.06 15.82 -17.02
CA MET A 170 7.29 16.11 -15.81
C MET A 170 8.15 16.85 -14.78
N SER A 171 9.41 16.42 -14.58
CA SER A 171 10.31 17.10 -13.66
C SER A 171 10.50 18.57 -14.05
N ASP A 172 10.75 18.85 -15.33
CA ASP A 172 10.81 20.22 -15.87
C ASP A 172 9.49 20.99 -15.66
N ALA A 173 8.35 20.32 -15.81
CA ALA A 173 7.05 20.98 -15.64
C ALA A 173 6.77 21.37 -14.19
N VAL A 174 7.12 20.51 -13.22
CA VAL A 174 6.93 20.75 -11.78
C VAL A 174 7.91 21.80 -11.28
N MET A 175 9.20 21.66 -11.61
CA MET A 175 10.26 22.56 -11.17
C MET A 175 10.01 24.00 -11.59
N TYR A 176 9.61 24.20 -12.85
CA TYR A 176 9.34 25.53 -13.41
C TYR A 176 7.86 25.93 -13.35
N ARG A 177 7.01 25.20 -12.62
CA ARG A 177 5.58 25.51 -12.43
C ARG A 177 4.83 25.75 -13.77
N LYS A 178 5.10 24.92 -14.77
CA LYS A 178 4.51 25.00 -16.11
C LYS A 178 3.16 24.29 -16.16
N ASP A 179 2.12 24.90 -15.57
CA ASP A 179 0.79 24.30 -15.39
C ASP A 179 0.21 23.61 -16.62
N LYS A 180 0.25 24.26 -17.79
CA LYS A 180 -0.30 23.69 -19.04
C LYS A 180 0.46 22.43 -19.44
N LYS A 181 1.80 22.46 -19.36
CA LYS A 181 2.66 21.31 -19.65
C LYS A 181 2.42 20.19 -18.64
N LYS A 182 2.34 20.52 -17.35
CA LYS A 182 2.06 19.54 -16.29
C LYS A 182 0.72 18.85 -16.50
N LYS A 183 -0.36 19.60 -16.77
CA LYS A 183 -1.71 19.04 -17.01
C LYS A 183 -1.71 18.06 -18.18
N MET A 184 -1.06 18.42 -19.29
CA MET A 184 -0.93 17.54 -20.45
C MET A 184 -0.15 16.26 -20.12
N LEU A 185 1.01 16.39 -19.47
CA LEU A 185 1.83 15.24 -19.09
C LEU A 185 1.12 14.34 -18.06
N SER A 186 0.34 14.93 -17.14
CA SER A 186 -0.44 14.18 -16.14
C SER A 186 -1.55 13.37 -16.81
N LEU A 187 -2.19 13.93 -17.84
CA LEU A 187 -3.17 13.21 -18.66
C LEU A 187 -2.50 12.07 -19.44
N MET A 188 -1.34 12.31 -20.05
CA MET A 188 -0.57 11.25 -20.74
C MET A 188 -0.16 10.14 -19.78
N PHE A 189 0.25 10.49 -18.56
CA PHE A 189 0.59 9.53 -17.50
C PHE A 189 -0.63 8.70 -17.08
N LEU A 190 -1.79 9.33 -16.89
CA LEU A 190 -3.05 8.65 -16.60
C LEU A 190 -3.46 7.67 -17.71
N LEU A 191 -3.39 8.12 -18.97
CA LEU A 191 -3.68 7.26 -20.13
C LEU A 191 -2.68 6.12 -20.27
N GLY A 192 -1.42 6.35 -19.92
CA GLY A 192 -0.40 5.32 -19.83
C GLY A 192 -0.80 4.24 -18.83
N TRP A 193 -1.17 4.62 -17.60
CA TRP A 193 -1.61 3.67 -16.58
C TRP A 193 -2.84 2.86 -16.97
N ILE A 194 -3.85 3.50 -17.56
CA ILE A 194 -5.05 2.81 -18.07
C ILE A 194 -4.65 1.81 -19.15
N SER A 195 -3.86 2.25 -20.14
CA SER A 195 -3.38 1.37 -21.21
C SER A 195 -2.55 0.20 -20.66
N LEU A 196 -1.70 0.46 -19.66
CA LEU A 196 -0.88 -0.58 -19.03
C LEU A 196 -1.76 -1.60 -18.30
N GLY A 197 -2.77 -1.18 -17.53
CA GLY A 197 -3.69 -2.09 -16.85
C GLY A 197 -4.45 -2.98 -17.83
N ILE A 198 -4.93 -2.42 -18.94
CA ILE A 198 -5.61 -3.17 -20.00
C ILE A 198 -4.65 -4.17 -20.66
N MET A 199 -3.47 -3.72 -21.11
CA MET A 199 -2.49 -4.60 -21.77
C MET A 199 -1.97 -5.69 -20.84
N SER A 200 -1.81 -5.40 -19.56
CA SER A 200 -1.43 -6.39 -18.54
C SER A 200 -2.50 -7.46 -18.36
N SER A 201 -3.77 -7.05 -18.32
CA SER A 201 -4.89 -7.99 -18.21
C SER A 201 -4.96 -8.90 -19.42
N LEU A 202 -4.85 -8.32 -20.63
CA LEU A 202 -4.85 -9.06 -21.88
C LEU A 202 -3.65 -10.00 -22.01
N ASP A 203 -2.46 -9.58 -21.58
CA ASP A 203 -1.26 -10.41 -21.55
C ASP A 203 -1.46 -11.65 -20.66
N VAL A 204 -1.95 -11.45 -19.43
CA VAL A 204 -2.20 -12.56 -18.50
C VAL A 204 -3.26 -13.50 -19.05
N VAL A 205 -4.39 -12.95 -19.50
CA VAL A 205 -5.48 -13.77 -20.08
C VAL A 205 -5.00 -14.53 -21.31
N TYR A 206 -4.21 -13.91 -22.20
CA TYR A 206 -3.65 -14.56 -23.37
C TYR A 206 -2.75 -15.75 -22.99
N GLN A 207 -1.83 -15.56 -22.04
CA GLN A 207 -0.93 -16.62 -21.60
C GLN A 207 -1.67 -17.77 -20.90
N LEU A 208 -2.72 -17.47 -20.12
CA LEU A 208 -3.57 -18.50 -19.51
C LEU A 208 -4.33 -19.33 -20.56
N HIS A 209 -4.74 -18.74 -21.68
CA HIS A 209 -5.42 -19.47 -22.77
C HIS A 209 -4.43 -20.22 -23.70
N GLY A 210 -3.28 -19.60 -24.01
CA GLY A 210 -2.25 -20.18 -24.88
C GLY A 210 -1.60 -21.43 -24.28
N TYR A 211 -1.59 -21.55 -22.96
CA TYR A 211 -1.16 -22.78 -22.27
C TYR A 211 -2.01 -24.01 -22.65
N LYS A 212 -3.22 -23.81 -23.17
CA LYS A 212 -4.18 -24.89 -23.46
C LYS A 212 -4.14 -25.36 -24.93
N THR A 213 -3.85 -24.47 -25.87
CA THR A 213 -3.88 -24.80 -27.32
C THR A 213 -2.72 -25.69 -27.77
N THR A 214 -1.64 -25.80 -27.00
CA THR A 214 -0.55 -26.74 -27.30
C THR A 214 -0.94 -28.20 -27.08
N ILE A 215 -2.10 -28.48 -26.45
CA ILE A 215 -2.53 -29.84 -26.07
C ILE A 215 -3.46 -30.48 -27.13
N ASP A 216 -4.19 -29.69 -27.93
CA ASP A 216 -5.07 -30.20 -28.99
C ASP A 216 -4.68 -29.60 -30.36
N SER A 217 -3.60 -30.11 -30.92
CA SER A 217 -3.12 -29.72 -32.24
C SER A 217 -3.99 -30.34 -33.34
N ASP A 218 -5.11 -29.72 -33.74
CA ASP A 218 -5.71 -30.03 -35.05
C ASP A 218 -6.76 -29.04 -35.64
N SER A 219 -6.91 -27.79 -35.20
CA SER A 219 -7.82 -26.87 -35.93
C SER A 219 -7.49 -25.37 -35.90
N ASP A 220 -7.78 -24.71 -37.03
CA ASP A 220 -7.66 -23.28 -37.33
C ASP A 220 -8.59 -22.39 -36.43
N THR A 221 -8.26 -22.23 -35.14
CA THR A 221 -9.13 -21.54 -34.15
C THR A 221 -8.66 -20.17 -33.63
N ASP A 222 -7.79 -19.45 -34.36
CA ASP A 222 -7.24 -18.16 -33.89
C ASP A 222 -8.29 -17.06 -33.65
N LEU A 223 -9.38 -17.03 -34.45
CA LEU A 223 -10.42 -16.01 -34.31
C LEU A 223 -11.39 -16.32 -33.15
N TYR A 224 -11.59 -17.59 -32.83
CA TYR A 224 -12.49 -18.03 -31.75
C TYR A 224 -11.88 -17.76 -30.37
N ALA A 225 -10.56 -17.93 -30.23
CA ALA A 225 -9.82 -17.59 -29.02
C ALA A 225 -9.95 -16.10 -28.67
N PHE A 226 -9.96 -15.21 -29.66
CA PHE A 226 -10.13 -13.77 -29.44
C PHE A 226 -11.50 -13.39 -28.86
N PHE A 227 -12.59 -14.05 -29.27
CA PHE A 227 -13.91 -13.79 -28.71
C PHE A 227 -14.10 -14.38 -27.30
N GLN A 228 -13.42 -15.49 -26.98
CA GLN A 228 -13.41 -16.06 -25.63
C GLN A 228 -12.69 -15.16 -24.60
N ILE A 229 -11.69 -14.38 -25.01
CA ILE A 229 -11.02 -13.38 -24.14
C ILE A 229 -12.02 -12.37 -23.55
N PHE A 230 -13.15 -12.11 -24.22
CA PHE A 230 -14.20 -11.21 -23.75
C PHE A 230 -15.38 -11.92 -23.09
N GLY A 231 -15.22 -13.19 -22.69
CA GLY A 231 -16.24 -13.96 -21.97
C GLY A 231 -17.43 -14.39 -22.84
N TYR A 232 -17.26 -14.50 -24.15
CA TYR A 232 -18.28 -15.08 -25.02
C TYR A 232 -18.25 -16.61 -24.91
N SER A 233 -19.14 -17.17 -24.08
CA SER A 233 -19.38 -18.62 -24.00
C SER A 233 -20.53 -18.99 -24.95
N ASP A 234 -20.28 -19.90 -25.89
CA ASP A 234 -21.33 -20.46 -26.75
C ASP A 234 -22.12 -21.49 -25.93
N SER A 235 -23.37 -21.16 -25.59
CA SER A 235 -24.21 -21.93 -24.67
C SER A 235 -24.68 -23.29 -25.20
N ASN A 236 -24.18 -23.73 -26.35
CA ASN A 236 -24.65 -24.93 -27.07
C ASN A 236 -23.63 -26.07 -27.14
N SER A 237 -22.44 -25.96 -26.54
CA SER A 237 -21.52 -27.10 -26.45
C SER A 237 -21.77 -27.90 -25.17
N ASP A 238 -22.44 -29.05 -25.29
CA ASP A 238 -22.62 -30.05 -24.22
C ASP A 238 -21.30 -30.71 -23.75
N SER A 239 -20.14 -30.25 -24.22
CA SER A 239 -18.85 -30.69 -23.69
C SER A 239 -18.53 -29.90 -22.43
N LEU A 240 -17.94 -30.60 -21.45
CA LEU A 240 -17.47 -30.10 -20.16
C LEU A 240 -16.31 -29.09 -20.32
N THR A 241 -16.52 -28.02 -21.09
CA THR A 241 -15.64 -26.86 -21.13
C THR A 241 -15.79 -26.14 -19.81
N VAL A 242 -15.00 -26.58 -18.82
CA VAL A 242 -14.82 -25.90 -17.54
C VAL A 242 -14.70 -24.39 -17.79
N ASP A 243 -15.54 -23.62 -17.10
CA ASP A 243 -15.69 -22.17 -17.21
C ASP A 243 -14.39 -21.42 -16.87
N TYR A 244 -13.46 -21.28 -17.83
CA TYR A 244 -12.27 -20.43 -17.66
C TYR A 244 -12.60 -18.94 -17.73
N THR A 245 -13.84 -18.58 -18.10
CA THR A 245 -14.37 -17.21 -17.97
C THR A 245 -14.21 -16.69 -16.54
N LEU A 246 -14.33 -17.58 -15.55
CA LEU A 246 -14.38 -17.25 -14.13
C LEU A 246 -13.07 -16.68 -13.56
N GLY A 247 -11.89 -17.04 -14.05
CA GLY A 247 -10.63 -16.47 -13.51
C GLY A 247 -10.27 -15.10 -14.07
N THR A 248 -10.89 -14.69 -15.20
CA THR A 248 -10.41 -13.54 -15.96
C THR A 248 -10.81 -12.20 -15.32
N ALA A 249 -11.99 -12.09 -14.70
CA ALA A 249 -12.45 -10.83 -14.14
C ALA A 249 -11.60 -10.41 -12.92
N GLY A 250 -11.16 -11.36 -12.10
CA GLY A 250 -10.19 -11.14 -11.01
C GLY A 250 -8.89 -10.53 -11.50
N VAL A 251 -8.32 -11.07 -12.59
CA VAL A 251 -7.13 -10.51 -13.24
C VAL A 251 -7.38 -9.08 -13.71
N TRP A 252 -8.49 -8.83 -14.42
CA TRP A 252 -8.85 -7.49 -14.90
C TRP A 252 -9.00 -6.49 -13.76
N VAL A 253 -9.69 -6.90 -12.69
CA VAL A 253 -9.92 -6.06 -11.52
C VAL A 253 -8.60 -5.72 -10.84
N LEU A 254 -7.73 -6.70 -10.59
CA LEU A 254 -6.42 -6.46 -9.97
C LEU A 254 -5.53 -5.56 -10.85
N CYS A 255 -5.48 -5.84 -12.15
CA CYS A 255 -4.71 -5.06 -13.13
C CYS A 255 -5.21 -3.63 -13.33
N MET A 256 -6.48 -3.32 -13.03
CA MET A 256 -7.05 -1.97 -13.14
C MET A 256 -7.11 -1.25 -11.79
N LEU A 257 -7.50 -1.95 -10.72
CA LEU A 257 -7.63 -1.40 -9.37
C LEU A 257 -6.27 -0.97 -8.81
N GLY A 258 -5.20 -1.72 -9.11
CA GLY A 258 -3.83 -1.36 -8.73
C GLY A 258 -3.41 0.02 -9.26
N PRO A 259 -3.36 0.23 -10.59
CA PRO A 259 -3.07 1.53 -11.20
C PRO A 259 -3.93 2.70 -10.69
N VAL A 260 -5.25 2.50 -10.57
CA VAL A 260 -6.14 3.57 -10.07
C VAL A 260 -5.79 3.93 -8.63
N THR A 261 -5.49 2.93 -7.79
CA THR A 261 -5.05 3.13 -6.41
C THR A 261 -3.73 3.89 -6.34
N ILE A 262 -2.77 3.56 -7.21
CA ILE A 262 -1.47 4.25 -7.33
C ILE A 262 -1.65 5.73 -7.70
N ILE A 263 -2.52 6.03 -8.66
CA ILE A 263 -2.80 7.41 -9.09
C ILE A 263 -3.43 8.23 -7.94
N LEU A 264 -4.41 7.66 -7.24
CA LEU A 264 -5.04 8.31 -6.09
C LEU A 264 -4.06 8.54 -4.95
N SER A 265 -3.20 7.55 -4.69
CA SER A 265 -2.08 7.67 -3.75
C SER A 265 -1.21 8.89 -4.07
N GLN A 266 -0.75 9.02 -5.32
CA GLN A 266 0.13 10.14 -5.71
C GLN A 266 -0.58 11.49 -5.53
N LYS A 267 -1.87 11.57 -5.86
CA LYS A 267 -2.66 12.78 -5.63
C LYS A 267 -2.70 13.19 -4.16
N ILE A 268 -2.82 12.22 -3.25
CA ILE A 268 -2.80 12.46 -1.80
C ILE A 268 -1.40 12.92 -1.35
N LEU A 269 -0.34 12.20 -1.75
CA LEU A 269 1.05 12.56 -1.43
C LEU A 269 1.40 13.99 -1.90
N PHE A 270 1.07 14.34 -3.14
CA PHE A 270 1.33 15.68 -3.68
C PHE A 270 0.53 16.77 -2.96
N GLY A 271 -0.63 16.46 -2.39
CA GLY A 271 -1.40 17.41 -1.59
C GLY A 271 -0.88 17.57 -0.16
N ALA A 272 -0.21 16.56 0.38
CA ALA A 272 0.26 16.51 1.75
C ALA A 272 1.69 17.04 1.94
N ARG A 273 2.54 16.96 0.92
CA ARG A 273 3.98 17.25 1.01
C ARG A 273 4.37 18.74 0.94
N LYS A 274 5.64 19.04 1.28
CA LYS A 274 6.23 20.39 1.26
C LYS A 274 6.26 21.00 -0.13
N MET A 275 6.89 20.32 -1.10
CA MET A 275 7.10 20.85 -2.45
C MET A 275 6.15 20.22 -3.49
N GLY A 276 4.88 20.12 -3.12
CA GLY A 276 3.83 19.49 -3.94
C GLY A 276 2.87 20.48 -4.59
N THR A 277 1.56 20.25 -4.40
CA THR A 277 0.49 21.05 -5.01
C THR A 277 0.54 22.51 -4.58
N ALA A 278 0.96 22.79 -3.33
CA ALA A 278 1.16 24.16 -2.85
C ALA A 278 2.24 24.89 -3.66
N TRP A 279 3.43 24.28 -3.80
CA TRP A 279 4.51 24.81 -4.62
C TRP A 279 4.07 25.11 -6.05
N GLU A 280 3.33 24.19 -6.66
CA GLU A 280 2.88 24.34 -8.04
C GLU A 280 1.86 25.47 -8.21
N GLY A 281 0.92 25.59 -7.28
CA GLY A 281 -0.15 26.57 -7.36
C GLY A 281 0.28 27.99 -6.97
N SER A 282 1.08 28.13 -5.90
CA SER A 282 1.44 29.44 -5.33
C SER A 282 2.92 29.79 -5.44
N GLY A 283 3.81 28.82 -5.73
CA GLY A 283 5.25 29.02 -5.61
C GLY A 283 5.76 29.06 -4.18
N VAL A 284 4.94 28.66 -3.21
CA VAL A 284 5.27 28.65 -1.78
C VAL A 284 5.23 27.19 -1.30
N PRO A 285 6.23 26.72 -0.53
CA PRO A 285 6.18 25.42 0.11
C PRO A 285 4.94 25.29 1.00
N ASN A 286 4.42 24.06 1.13
CA ASN A 286 3.45 23.77 2.18
C ASN A 286 4.18 23.77 3.54
N PHE A 287 3.77 24.67 4.44
CA PHE A 287 4.31 24.76 5.79
C PHE A 287 3.69 23.76 6.76
N HIS A 288 2.53 23.17 6.44
CA HIS A 288 1.91 22.06 7.19
C HIS A 288 1.93 20.77 6.39
N PRO A 289 3.11 20.14 6.23
CA PRO A 289 3.16 18.84 5.63
C PRO A 289 2.43 17.80 6.51
N ILE A 290 1.56 17.00 5.91
CA ILE A 290 0.86 15.91 6.60
C ILE A 290 1.64 14.62 6.37
N VAL A 291 2.33 14.17 7.42
CA VAL A 291 3.14 12.95 7.35
C VAL A 291 2.27 11.72 7.30
N TYR A 292 1.32 11.58 8.24
CA TYR A 292 0.39 10.46 8.24
C TYR A 292 -0.75 10.72 7.25
N ASN A 293 -0.54 10.29 6.01
CA ASN A 293 -1.54 10.38 4.96
C ASN A 293 -1.73 9.01 4.31
N MET A 294 -2.89 8.77 3.71
CA MET A 294 -3.14 7.48 3.05
C MET A 294 -2.37 7.31 1.73
N GLY A 295 -1.57 8.29 1.32
CA GLY A 295 -0.80 8.25 0.09
C GLY A 295 0.26 7.15 0.08
N GLY A 296 1.20 7.16 1.02
CA GLY A 296 2.24 6.12 1.11
C GLY A 296 1.67 4.69 1.18
N PRO A 297 0.71 4.41 2.10
CA PRO A 297 0.07 3.11 2.19
C PRO A 297 -0.68 2.69 0.92
N LEU A 298 -1.48 3.58 0.32
CA LEU A 298 -2.19 3.27 -0.92
C LEU A 298 -1.21 3.02 -2.08
N PHE A 299 -0.04 3.66 -2.08
CA PHE A 299 0.99 3.39 -3.08
C PHE A 299 1.45 1.93 -3.01
N VAL A 300 1.82 1.46 -1.82
CA VAL A 300 2.23 0.07 -1.59
C VAL A 300 1.10 -0.90 -1.91
N TRP A 301 -0.12 -0.59 -1.45
CA TRP A 301 -1.31 -1.40 -1.71
C TRP A 301 -1.62 -1.53 -3.19
N GLY A 302 -1.61 -0.42 -3.94
CA GLY A 302 -1.90 -0.43 -5.37
C GLY A 302 -0.87 -1.22 -6.17
N TRP A 303 0.41 -1.15 -5.80
CA TRP A 303 1.46 -1.98 -6.41
C TRP A 303 1.32 -3.46 -6.05
N PHE A 304 0.93 -3.77 -4.82
CA PHE A 304 0.63 -5.15 -4.43
C PHE A 304 -0.53 -5.72 -5.27
N LEU A 305 -1.65 -5.01 -5.39
CA LEU A 305 -2.78 -5.42 -6.22
C LEU A 305 -2.36 -5.59 -7.69
N PHE A 306 -1.56 -4.66 -8.22
CA PHE A 306 -1.09 -4.76 -9.59
C PHE A 306 -0.16 -5.96 -9.79
N LEU A 307 0.75 -6.22 -8.85
CA LEU A 307 1.63 -7.40 -8.86
C LEU A 307 0.81 -8.70 -8.84
N LEU A 308 -0.22 -8.79 -8.00
CA LEU A 308 -1.13 -9.94 -8.01
C LEU A 308 -1.78 -10.09 -9.39
N GLY A 309 -2.28 -9.01 -10.00
CA GLY A 309 -2.89 -9.06 -11.32
C GLY A 309 -1.95 -9.56 -12.42
N VAL A 310 -0.67 -9.16 -12.40
CA VAL A 310 0.30 -9.50 -13.46
C VAL A 310 1.07 -10.80 -13.25
N ALA A 311 1.04 -11.38 -12.05
CA ALA A 311 1.89 -12.51 -11.68
C ALA A 311 1.18 -13.64 -10.92
N SER A 312 -0.15 -13.60 -10.82
CA SER A 312 -0.93 -14.69 -10.23
C SER A 312 -1.72 -15.48 -11.26
N ILE A 313 -1.91 -16.76 -10.98
CA ILE A 313 -2.81 -17.66 -11.70
C ILE A 313 -4.01 -17.92 -10.79
N PRO A 314 -5.21 -17.43 -11.15
CA PRO A 314 -6.45 -17.81 -10.48
C PRO A 314 -6.68 -19.31 -10.57
N ASN A 315 -7.05 -19.96 -9.47
CA ASN A 315 -7.30 -21.39 -9.43
C ASN A 315 -8.49 -21.73 -8.51
N LEU A 316 -9.16 -22.83 -8.82
CA LEU A 316 -10.19 -23.45 -8.01
C LEU A 316 -9.60 -24.70 -7.35
N ILE A 317 -9.39 -24.66 -6.03
CA ILE A 317 -9.01 -25.84 -5.26
C ILE A 317 -10.28 -26.49 -4.71
N ASP A 318 -10.50 -27.76 -5.04
CA ASP A 318 -11.56 -28.57 -4.43
C ASP A 318 -11.18 -28.87 -2.96
N LEU A 319 -11.78 -28.10 -2.05
CA LEU A 319 -11.53 -28.19 -0.61
C LEU A 319 -12.19 -29.43 0.03
N ASP A 320 -13.25 -29.98 -0.57
CA ASP A 320 -13.95 -31.17 -0.06
C ASP A 320 -13.11 -32.44 -0.24
N SER A 321 -12.27 -32.46 -1.28
CA SER A 321 -11.31 -33.56 -1.52
C SER A 321 -10.08 -33.53 -0.60
N TYR A 322 -9.90 -32.47 0.19
CA TYR A 322 -8.64 -32.13 0.87
C TYR A 322 -8.45 -32.82 2.24
N ASP A 323 -9.52 -33.32 2.87
CA ASP A 323 -9.54 -33.64 4.31
C ASP A 323 -8.77 -34.94 4.70
N ASP A 324 -8.55 -35.88 3.77
CA ASP A 324 -8.07 -37.23 4.14
C ASP A 324 -6.63 -37.61 3.70
N LYS A 325 -5.98 -36.90 2.77
CA LYS A 325 -4.70 -37.37 2.16
C LYS A 325 -3.48 -36.46 2.28
N ILE A 326 -3.62 -35.18 2.66
CA ILE A 326 -2.53 -34.19 2.58
C ILE A 326 -2.24 -33.54 3.94
N LYS A 327 -2.08 -34.35 5.01
CA LYS A 327 -1.41 -33.89 6.24
C LYS A 327 0.12 -34.03 6.16
N HIS A 328 0.66 -34.62 5.09
CA HIS A 328 2.09 -34.96 4.99
C HIS A 328 2.80 -34.57 3.67
N SER A 329 2.11 -34.04 2.66
CA SER A 329 2.70 -33.83 1.32
C SER A 329 2.34 -32.50 0.65
N PHE A 330 2.06 -31.45 1.43
CA PHE A 330 1.67 -30.14 0.88
C PHE A 330 2.72 -29.55 -0.09
N PHE A 331 3.95 -30.09 -0.13
CA PHE A 331 5.04 -29.62 -1.00
C PHE A 331 5.84 -30.67 -1.79
N SER A 332 5.53 -31.97 -1.75
CA SER A 332 6.17 -32.89 -2.72
C SER A 332 5.53 -32.81 -4.11
N SER A 333 4.27 -32.39 -4.16
CA SER A 333 3.49 -32.06 -5.36
C SER A 333 2.10 -31.78 -4.82
N MET A 334 1.55 -30.57 -4.96
CA MET A 334 0.09 -30.53 -4.99
C MET A 334 -0.27 -31.26 -6.28
N PRO A 335 -0.97 -32.41 -6.24
CA PRO A 335 -1.66 -32.85 -7.42
C PRO A 335 -2.76 -31.82 -7.60
N MET A 336 -2.55 -30.83 -8.47
CA MET A 336 -3.69 -30.17 -9.09
C MET A 336 -4.54 -31.30 -9.64
N ASN A 337 -5.83 -31.32 -9.32
CA ASN A 337 -6.76 -32.29 -9.90
C ASN A 337 -6.44 -32.42 -11.40
N ASN A 338 -6.14 -33.64 -11.84
CA ASN A 338 -5.65 -33.93 -13.20
C ASN A 338 -6.58 -33.42 -14.31
N ASN A 339 -7.77 -32.94 -13.96
CA ASN A 339 -8.77 -32.43 -14.89
C ASN A 339 -8.75 -30.89 -15.08
N THR A 340 -7.98 -30.12 -14.31
CA THR A 340 -8.06 -28.64 -14.34
C THR A 340 -6.67 -27.97 -14.32
N ILE A 341 -5.88 -28.11 -15.38
CA ILE A 341 -4.49 -27.57 -15.55
C ILE A 341 -3.39 -28.55 -15.09
N GLY A 342 -3.73 -29.58 -14.29
CA GLY A 342 -2.78 -30.58 -13.80
C GLY A 342 -2.25 -31.61 -14.81
N ALA A 343 -2.89 -31.81 -15.96
CA ALA A 343 -2.43 -32.80 -16.94
C ALA A 343 -1.18 -32.38 -17.75
N ALA A 344 -0.76 -31.11 -17.68
CA ALA A 344 0.42 -30.61 -18.41
C ALA A 344 1.64 -30.30 -17.52
N ILE A 345 1.49 -30.38 -16.19
CA ILE A 345 2.60 -30.31 -15.24
C ILE A 345 2.68 -31.63 -14.47
N GLU A 346 2.66 -32.74 -15.20
CA GLU A 346 3.14 -34.02 -14.68
C GLU A 346 4.68 -33.98 -14.65
N TYR A 347 5.23 -33.22 -13.70
CA TYR A 347 6.67 -33.25 -13.37
C TYR A 347 6.96 -34.27 -12.26
N ASP A 348 6.36 -35.45 -12.36
CA ASP A 348 6.88 -36.65 -11.70
C ASP A 348 7.82 -37.35 -12.68
N ASN A 349 8.93 -36.68 -13.01
CA ASN A 349 10.09 -37.38 -13.55
C ASN A 349 11.08 -37.63 -12.41
N PRO A 350 10.98 -38.77 -11.70
CA PRO A 350 11.92 -39.13 -10.63
C PRO A 350 13.37 -39.28 -11.14
N LEU A 351 13.63 -39.18 -12.44
CA LEU A 351 14.97 -39.20 -13.03
C LEU A 351 15.60 -37.81 -13.22
N THR A 352 14.86 -36.68 -13.10
CA THR A 352 15.43 -35.33 -13.32
C THR A 352 15.57 -34.48 -12.07
N GLY A 353 14.93 -34.82 -10.94
CA GLY A 353 15.07 -34.06 -9.68
C GLY A 353 14.60 -32.60 -9.78
N ASN A 354 13.79 -32.25 -10.78
CA ASN A 354 13.25 -30.91 -10.92
C ASN A 354 12.02 -30.74 -10.01
N ASN A 355 12.23 -30.01 -8.91
CA ASN A 355 11.14 -29.48 -8.11
C ASN A 355 10.24 -28.62 -9.00
N GLY A 356 8.93 -28.87 -9.01
CA GLY A 356 7.96 -28.07 -9.76
C GLY A 356 8.01 -26.57 -9.42
N PRO A 357 7.36 -25.71 -10.21
CA PRO A 357 7.42 -24.26 -10.02
C PRO A 357 6.93 -23.87 -8.62
N TYR A 358 7.69 -22.99 -7.95
CA TYR A 358 7.37 -22.52 -6.60
C TYR A 358 6.28 -21.43 -6.68
N TYR A 359 5.08 -21.74 -6.18
CA TYR A 359 4.01 -20.76 -6.00
C TYR A 359 3.84 -20.41 -4.51
N ILE A 360 3.38 -19.19 -4.27
CA ILE A 360 2.84 -18.77 -2.98
C ILE A 360 1.33 -18.63 -3.15
N PRO A 361 0.52 -19.47 -2.50
CA PRO A 361 -0.92 -19.33 -2.55
C PRO A 361 -1.35 -18.10 -1.72
N LEU A 362 -2.34 -17.38 -2.24
CA LEU A 362 -3.14 -16.42 -1.50
C LEU A 362 -4.59 -16.90 -1.57
N PHE A 363 -5.08 -17.49 -0.50
CA PHE A 363 -6.44 -18.05 -0.45
C PHE A 363 -7.47 -16.92 -0.43
N CYS A 364 -8.49 -16.99 -1.27
CA CYS A 364 -9.57 -16.01 -1.34
C CYS A 364 -10.78 -16.51 -0.54
N ASN A 365 -10.60 -16.62 0.77
CA ASN A 365 -11.61 -17.09 1.72
C ASN A 365 -11.84 -16.08 2.86
N TRP A 366 -12.75 -16.38 3.78
CA TRP A 366 -13.06 -15.51 4.91
C TRP A 366 -11.87 -15.29 5.84
N ARG A 367 -11.01 -16.29 6.05
CA ARG A 367 -9.77 -16.14 6.82
C ARG A 367 -8.91 -15.01 6.24
N THR A 368 -8.55 -15.10 4.97
CA THR A 368 -7.71 -14.09 4.31
C THR A 368 -8.40 -12.73 4.27
N MET A 369 -9.68 -12.69 3.92
CA MET A 369 -10.39 -11.42 3.82
C MET A 369 -10.46 -10.71 5.18
N LEU A 370 -10.74 -11.43 6.27
CA LEU A 370 -10.75 -10.86 7.62
C LEU A 370 -9.34 -10.51 8.11
N ALA A 371 -8.32 -11.28 7.73
CA ALA A 371 -6.93 -10.95 8.02
C ALA A 371 -6.52 -9.63 7.35
N PHE A 372 -6.76 -9.45 6.05
CA PHE A 372 -6.43 -8.20 5.38
C PHE A 372 -7.33 -7.03 5.82
N LEU A 373 -8.62 -7.26 6.03
CA LEU A 373 -9.53 -6.23 6.55
C LEU A 373 -9.13 -5.80 7.96
N GLY A 374 -8.82 -6.72 8.86
CA GLY A 374 -8.39 -6.40 10.23
C GLY A 374 -6.98 -5.80 10.28
N GLY A 375 -6.03 -6.44 9.61
CA GLY A 375 -4.62 -6.05 9.58
C GLY A 375 -4.42 -4.72 8.89
N CYS A 376 -4.78 -4.64 7.61
CA CYS A 376 -4.50 -3.45 6.82
C CYS A 376 -5.43 -2.26 7.19
N ALA A 377 -6.60 -2.46 7.81
CA ALA A 377 -7.41 -1.35 8.34
C ALA A 377 -6.78 -0.65 9.54
N MET A 378 -5.74 -1.21 10.17
CA MET A 378 -4.99 -0.50 11.19
C MET A 378 -4.29 0.73 10.64
N VAL A 379 -3.91 0.72 9.37
CA VAL A 379 -3.23 1.85 8.72
C VAL A 379 -4.11 3.11 8.68
N PRO A 380 -5.34 3.09 8.12
CA PRO A 380 -6.21 4.25 8.16
C PRO A 380 -6.65 4.65 9.56
N VAL A 381 -6.85 3.69 10.48
CA VAL A 381 -7.20 3.99 11.88
C VAL A 381 -6.10 4.79 12.58
N VAL A 382 -4.85 4.35 12.46
CA VAL A 382 -3.70 5.08 12.99
C VAL A 382 -3.57 6.45 12.31
N GLY A 383 -3.83 6.52 11.00
CA GLY A 383 -3.85 7.77 10.25
C GLY A 383 -4.83 8.81 10.79
N PHE A 384 -6.05 8.43 11.19
CA PHE A 384 -7.00 9.37 11.80
C PHE A 384 -6.52 9.89 13.16
N LEU A 385 -6.02 9.00 14.00
CA LEU A 385 -5.56 9.31 15.36
C LEU A 385 -4.33 10.21 15.35
N ASP A 386 -3.38 9.93 14.46
CA ASP A 386 -2.16 10.73 14.34
C ASP A 386 -2.41 12.05 13.62
N PHE A 387 -3.30 12.10 12.62
CA PHE A 387 -3.73 13.37 12.02
C PHE A 387 -4.38 14.29 13.06
N SER A 388 -5.35 13.78 13.83
CA SER A 388 -6.02 14.60 14.85
C SER A 388 -5.01 15.15 15.86
N HIS A 389 -4.03 14.33 16.26
CA HIS A 389 -2.98 14.78 17.17
C HIS A 389 -2.03 15.81 16.56
N ASP A 390 -1.59 15.62 15.31
CA ASP A 390 -0.71 16.57 14.60
C ASP A 390 -1.40 17.94 14.43
N GLU A 391 -2.72 17.96 14.32
CA GLU A 391 -3.59 19.14 14.16
C GLU A 391 -4.18 19.67 15.49
N ASP A 392 -3.54 19.42 16.64
CA ASP A 392 -3.99 19.98 17.93
C ASP A 392 -5.41 19.54 18.36
N GLY A 393 -5.86 18.35 17.96
CA GLY A 393 -7.12 17.76 18.42
C GLY A 393 -7.19 17.76 19.96
N PRO A 394 -8.20 18.42 20.57
CA PRO A 394 -8.30 18.51 22.03
C PRO A 394 -8.34 17.12 22.66
N TRP A 395 -7.40 16.86 23.56
CA TRP A 395 -7.35 15.57 24.24
C TRP A 395 -8.45 15.51 25.30
N CYS A 396 -9.18 14.39 25.35
CA CYS A 396 -10.22 14.14 26.34
C CYS A 396 -9.64 13.93 27.76
N GLY A 397 -9.14 15.00 28.36
CA GLY A 397 -8.44 15.01 29.64
C GLY A 397 -7.72 16.33 29.92
N GLU A 398 -7.63 17.24 28.95
CA GLU A 398 -7.06 18.58 29.09
C GLU A 398 -7.99 19.55 29.85
N ASN A 399 -8.23 19.28 31.13
CA ASN A 399 -8.72 20.31 32.05
C ASN A 399 -7.54 21.11 32.64
N MET A 400 -6.62 21.64 31.82
CA MET A 400 -5.48 22.49 32.24
C MET A 400 -4.60 21.96 33.41
N GLU A 401 -4.79 20.72 33.86
CA GLU A 401 -4.13 20.16 35.03
C GLU A 401 -2.72 19.71 34.65
N THR A 402 -1.72 20.26 35.34
CA THR A 402 -0.33 19.81 35.30
C THR A 402 0.00 19.12 36.63
N PRO A 403 0.48 17.86 36.63
CA PRO A 403 0.79 17.03 35.46
C PRO A 403 -0.47 16.51 34.74
N LYS A 404 -0.41 16.41 33.40
CA LYS A 404 -1.49 15.82 32.59
C LYS A 404 -1.75 14.41 33.09
N ALA A 405 -2.92 14.16 33.67
CA ALA A 405 -3.25 12.86 34.22
C ALA A 405 -3.55 11.85 33.10
N VAL A 406 -2.64 10.88 32.90
CA VAL A 406 -2.89 9.71 32.06
C VAL A 406 -4.03 8.88 32.68
N PHE A 407 -4.90 8.26 31.88
CA PHE A 407 -5.98 7.37 32.32
C PHE A 407 -7.18 7.99 33.07
N LYS A 408 -7.40 9.32 33.04
CA LYS A 408 -8.62 9.90 33.65
C LYS A 408 -9.92 9.42 32.99
N LYS A 409 -9.89 9.17 31.68
CA LYS A 409 -10.99 8.56 30.93
C LYS A 409 -10.41 7.49 30.02
N TRP A 410 -10.66 6.23 30.37
CA TRP A 410 -10.04 5.08 29.70
C TRP A 410 -10.54 4.86 28.26
N TRP A 411 -11.63 5.53 27.85
CA TRP A 411 -12.33 5.30 26.58
C TRP A 411 -12.22 6.43 25.56
N LEU A 412 -11.48 7.52 25.81
CA LEU A 412 -11.46 8.67 24.92
C LEU A 412 -10.07 8.89 24.32
N GLY A 413 -10.03 8.97 23.00
CA GLY A 413 -8.90 9.54 22.28
C GLY A 413 -9.01 11.06 22.28
N THR A 414 -8.96 11.69 21.11
CA THR A 414 -9.29 13.11 20.97
C THR A 414 -10.81 13.32 21.06
N ASP A 415 -11.25 14.57 21.17
CA ASP A 415 -12.67 14.91 21.36
C ASP A 415 -13.58 14.68 20.14
N GLY A 416 -13.01 14.23 19.02
CA GLY A 416 -13.74 13.97 17.79
C GLY A 416 -13.88 15.19 16.88
N THR A 417 -13.07 16.24 17.07
CA THR A 417 -13.12 17.49 16.30
C THR A 417 -13.02 17.29 14.79
N TYR A 418 -12.25 16.30 14.32
CA TYR A 418 -11.92 16.15 12.89
C TYR A 418 -12.75 15.08 12.16
N PHE A 419 -12.99 13.93 12.79
CA PHE A 419 -13.60 12.74 12.20
C PHE A 419 -14.69 12.12 13.10
N GLY A 420 -14.98 12.75 14.25
CA GLY A 420 -15.93 12.26 15.23
C GLY A 420 -15.31 11.29 16.23
N LEU A 421 -15.93 11.23 17.41
CA LEU A 421 -15.34 10.59 18.59
C LEU A 421 -14.92 9.13 18.38
N PHE A 422 -15.64 8.39 17.55
CA PHE A 422 -15.34 6.97 17.34
C PHE A 422 -14.04 6.76 16.55
N LEU A 423 -13.87 7.42 15.41
CA LEU A 423 -12.68 7.29 14.56
C LEU A 423 -11.43 7.87 15.21
N GLU A 424 -11.65 8.82 16.11
CA GLU A 424 -10.63 9.46 16.94
C GLU A 424 -10.43 8.80 18.31
N SER A 425 -11.03 7.63 18.53
CA SER A 425 -10.82 6.81 19.74
C SER A 425 -9.89 5.62 19.46
N PRO A 426 -9.35 4.96 20.50
CA PRO A 426 -8.57 3.73 20.30
C PRO A 426 -9.43 2.51 19.91
N TRP A 427 -10.76 2.62 19.89
CA TRP A 427 -11.64 1.47 19.69
C TRP A 427 -11.59 0.88 18.28
N PRO A 428 -11.61 1.65 17.18
CA PRO A 428 -11.35 1.12 15.85
C PRO A 428 -10.05 0.33 15.75
N PHE A 429 -9.02 0.73 16.50
CA PHE A 429 -7.74 0.05 16.51
C PHE A 429 -7.84 -1.30 17.23
N VAL A 430 -8.46 -1.34 18.42
CA VAL A 430 -8.74 -2.58 19.16
C VAL A 430 -9.62 -3.54 18.35
N MET A 431 -10.64 -3.02 17.65
CA MET A 431 -11.51 -3.83 16.80
C MET A 431 -10.78 -4.39 15.59
N ALA A 432 -9.94 -3.59 14.92
CA ALA A 432 -9.14 -4.04 13.78
C ALA A 432 -8.19 -5.19 14.20
N TRP A 433 -7.54 -5.05 15.36
CA TRP A 433 -6.74 -6.12 15.97
C TRP A 433 -7.55 -7.36 16.31
N SER A 434 -8.72 -7.17 16.92
CA SER A 434 -9.61 -8.28 17.27
C SER A 434 -10.10 -9.02 16.03
N LEU A 435 -10.41 -8.29 14.95
CA LEU A 435 -10.81 -8.86 13.66
C LEU A 435 -9.66 -9.65 13.01
N PHE A 436 -8.44 -9.10 13.03
CA PHE A 436 -7.24 -9.81 12.58
C PHE A 436 -7.02 -11.11 13.37
N GLY A 437 -7.12 -11.06 14.70
CA GLY A 437 -7.00 -12.25 15.54
C GLY A 437 -8.12 -13.26 15.30
N PHE A 438 -9.35 -12.79 15.11
CA PHE A 438 -10.53 -13.62 14.84
C PHE A 438 -10.44 -14.35 13.50
N SER A 439 -9.70 -13.81 12.53
CA SER A 439 -9.45 -14.49 11.25
C SER A 439 -8.83 -15.88 11.44
N SER A 440 -8.02 -16.09 12.49
CA SER A 440 -7.40 -17.39 12.79
C SER A 440 -8.41 -18.51 13.11
N PHE A 441 -9.66 -18.18 13.43
CA PHE A 441 -10.70 -19.17 13.73
C PHE A 441 -11.30 -19.79 12.47
N PHE A 442 -11.16 -19.15 11.31
CA PHE A 442 -11.69 -19.67 10.07
C PHE A 442 -10.73 -20.70 9.50
N LYS A 443 -11.23 -21.85 9.09
CA LYS A 443 -10.53 -22.86 8.30
C LYS A 443 -10.49 -22.47 6.81
N LEU A 444 -9.78 -23.24 5.99
CA LEU A 444 -9.73 -23.02 4.55
C LEU A 444 -11.10 -23.07 3.88
N ASP A 445 -11.95 -23.99 4.33
CA ASP A 445 -13.33 -24.23 3.90
C ASP A 445 -14.34 -23.23 4.49
N ASN A 446 -13.86 -22.18 5.18
CA ASN A 446 -14.65 -21.20 5.92
C ASN A 446 -15.41 -21.74 7.14
N ASP A 447 -15.19 -23.00 7.55
CA ASP A 447 -15.70 -23.49 8.83
C ASP A 447 -14.96 -22.84 10.00
N ILE A 448 -15.57 -22.85 11.19
CA ILE A 448 -14.99 -22.27 12.40
C ILE A 448 -14.32 -23.37 13.23
N GLY A 449 -12.99 -23.33 13.30
CA GLY A 449 -12.17 -24.17 14.17
C GLY A 449 -11.56 -23.33 15.29
N VAL A 450 -11.86 -23.67 16.55
CA VAL A 450 -11.25 -23.00 17.72
C VAL A 450 -10.40 -23.99 18.49
N GLY A 451 -9.09 -23.98 18.22
CA GLY A 451 -8.08 -24.63 19.02
C GLY A 451 -7.41 -23.66 19.99
N TRP A 452 -6.41 -24.16 20.71
CA TRP A 452 -5.67 -23.35 21.69
C TRP A 452 -4.74 -22.32 21.00
N GLN A 453 -4.21 -22.63 19.81
CA GLN A 453 -3.29 -21.75 19.07
C GLN A 453 -4.03 -20.53 18.52
N GLU A 454 -5.18 -20.78 17.91
CA GLU A 454 -6.07 -19.77 17.36
C GLU A 454 -6.56 -18.84 18.48
N ALA A 455 -6.96 -19.42 19.63
CA ALA A 455 -7.31 -18.63 20.81
C ALA A 455 -6.13 -17.79 21.32
N ALA A 456 -4.90 -18.32 21.31
CA ALA A 456 -3.70 -17.59 21.69
C ALA A 456 -3.39 -16.44 20.72
N ILE A 457 -3.59 -16.64 19.41
CA ILE A 457 -3.48 -15.59 18.39
C ILE A 457 -4.49 -14.47 18.67
N LEU A 458 -5.76 -14.81 18.88
CA LEU A 458 -6.81 -13.82 19.19
C LEU A 458 -6.47 -13.02 20.46
N VAL A 459 -6.10 -13.70 21.55
CA VAL A 459 -5.73 -13.05 22.81
C VAL A 459 -4.52 -12.14 22.62
N ASN A 460 -3.49 -12.59 21.90
CA ASN A 460 -2.32 -11.75 21.59
C ASN A 460 -2.75 -10.49 20.82
N CYS A 461 -3.58 -10.63 19.78
CA CYS A 461 -4.08 -9.50 19.01
C CYS A 461 -4.88 -8.51 19.86
N ILE A 462 -5.79 -8.98 20.72
CA ILE A 462 -6.54 -8.11 21.65
C ILE A 462 -5.57 -7.36 22.59
N LEU A 463 -4.58 -8.06 23.14
CA LEU A 463 -3.56 -7.46 23.99
C LEU A 463 -2.75 -6.40 23.23
N GLN A 464 -2.43 -6.61 21.95
CA GLN A 464 -1.79 -5.58 21.12
C GLN A 464 -2.68 -4.38 20.87
N GLY A 465 -3.97 -4.60 20.59
CA GLY A 465 -4.94 -3.51 20.45
C GLY A 465 -5.03 -2.66 21.71
N VAL A 466 -5.05 -3.29 22.89
CA VAL A 466 -5.07 -2.59 24.19
C VAL A 466 -3.74 -1.89 24.46
N ASP A 467 -2.61 -2.57 24.26
CA ASP A 467 -1.29 -2.01 24.56
C ASP A 467 -0.98 -0.82 23.65
N ALA A 468 -1.05 -0.99 22.33
CA ALA A 468 -0.77 0.10 21.39
C ALA A 468 -1.88 1.14 21.34
N GLY A 469 -3.15 0.73 21.24
CA GLY A 469 -4.28 1.64 21.11
C GLY A 469 -4.59 2.39 22.41
N ILE A 470 -4.50 1.75 23.58
CA ILE A 470 -4.88 2.40 24.84
C ILE A 470 -3.64 2.85 25.61
N LEU A 471 -2.71 1.94 25.91
CA LEU A 471 -1.61 2.25 26.83
C LEU A 471 -0.57 3.19 26.18
N ILE A 472 -0.09 2.88 24.98
CA ILE A 472 0.92 3.68 24.28
C ILE A 472 0.35 5.02 23.83
N GLN A 473 -0.80 5.05 23.15
CA GLN A 473 -1.39 6.30 22.66
C GLN A 473 -1.73 7.27 23.79
N GLN A 474 -2.30 6.82 24.91
CA GLN A 474 -2.57 7.74 26.03
C GLN A 474 -1.29 8.36 26.60
N ASN A 475 -0.20 7.60 26.65
CA ASN A 475 1.10 8.14 27.09
C ASN A 475 1.71 9.09 26.05
N LEU A 476 1.56 8.79 24.75
CA LEU A 476 1.96 9.67 23.65
C LEU A 476 1.26 11.04 23.77
N TYR A 477 -0.06 11.03 23.89
CA TYR A 477 -0.88 12.24 23.97
C TYR A 477 -0.72 13.02 25.27
N ALA A 478 -0.42 12.32 26.37
CA ALA A 478 -0.07 12.97 27.63
C ALA A 478 1.35 13.55 27.65
N GLY A 479 2.17 13.34 26.61
CA GLY A 479 3.57 13.75 26.61
C GLY A 479 4.46 12.90 27.53
N ASN A 480 4.02 11.71 27.94
CA ASN A 480 4.73 10.84 28.88
C ASN A 480 5.65 9.84 28.16
N MET A 481 6.86 10.30 27.83
CA MET A 481 7.84 9.47 27.12
C MET A 481 8.24 8.20 27.89
N ALA A 482 8.37 8.27 29.21
CA ALA A 482 8.75 7.12 30.03
C ALA A 482 7.65 6.04 30.02
N GLY A 483 6.38 6.45 30.09
CA GLY A 483 5.23 5.55 29.94
C GLY A 483 5.18 4.92 28.56
N LYS A 484 5.33 5.72 27.50
CA LYS A 484 5.39 5.22 26.12
C LYS A 484 6.48 4.14 25.96
N GLN A 485 7.71 4.43 26.40
CA GLN A 485 8.82 3.48 26.31
C GLN A 485 8.56 2.19 27.10
N ARG A 486 7.97 2.30 28.30
CA ARG A 486 7.62 1.14 29.12
C ARG A 486 6.63 0.19 28.43
N PHE A 487 5.63 0.72 27.74
CA PHE A 487 4.62 -0.06 27.02
C PHE A 487 5.06 -0.46 25.60
N SER A 488 6.03 0.24 25.00
CA SER A 488 6.57 -0.14 23.68
C SER A 488 7.30 -1.49 23.68
N LEU A 489 7.89 -1.91 24.81
CA LEU A 489 8.61 -3.19 24.90
C LEU A 489 7.64 -4.40 24.89
N PRO A 490 6.59 -4.45 25.74
CA PRO A 490 5.53 -5.45 25.62
C PRO A 490 4.94 -5.53 24.21
N PHE A 491 4.67 -4.39 23.58
CA PHE A 491 4.17 -4.33 22.21
C PHE A 491 5.07 -5.05 21.19
N VAL A 492 6.39 -4.81 21.23
CA VAL A 492 7.35 -5.52 20.37
C VAL A 492 7.36 -7.02 20.65
N LEU A 493 7.32 -7.41 21.93
CA LEU A 493 7.29 -8.83 22.31
C LEU A 493 6.00 -9.51 21.82
N LEU A 494 4.86 -8.85 21.91
CA LEU A 494 3.58 -9.35 21.41
C LEU A 494 3.62 -9.56 19.89
N PHE A 495 4.25 -8.67 19.12
CA PHE A 495 4.46 -8.85 17.69
C PHE A 495 5.33 -10.06 17.36
N VAL A 496 6.44 -10.26 18.07
CA VAL A 496 7.31 -11.43 17.89
C VAL A 496 6.54 -12.71 18.22
N LEU A 497 5.80 -12.72 19.33
CA LEU A 497 4.95 -13.86 19.73
C LEU A 497 3.85 -14.13 18.70
N LEU A 498 3.25 -13.08 18.12
CA LEU A 498 2.23 -13.22 17.09
C LEU A 498 2.81 -13.85 15.82
N ALA A 499 3.95 -13.35 15.35
CA ALA A 499 4.63 -13.90 14.18
C ALA A 499 5.03 -15.36 14.39
N ILE A 500 5.56 -15.71 15.58
CA ILE A 500 5.88 -17.09 15.95
C ILE A 500 4.63 -17.95 16.01
N ASN A 501 3.53 -17.48 16.60
CA ASN A 501 2.29 -18.26 16.67
C ASN A 501 1.73 -18.55 15.27
N ILE A 502 1.66 -17.53 14.40
CA ILE A 502 1.30 -17.67 12.98
C ILE A 502 2.22 -18.71 12.31
N GLY A 503 3.53 -18.60 12.49
CA GLY A 503 4.50 -19.52 11.91
C GLY A 503 4.44 -20.95 12.48
N SER A 504 4.14 -21.11 13.76
CA SER A 504 4.06 -22.41 14.43
C SER A 504 2.81 -23.18 14.05
N HIS A 505 1.76 -22.46 13.66
CA HIS A 505 0.49 -23.04 13.24
C HIS A 505 0.56 -23.51 11.77
N TRP A 506 1.28 -22.76 10.92
CA TRP A 506 1.28 -22.95 9.46
C TRP A 506 2.66 -23.15 8.83
N GLU A 507 3.56 -23.77 9.59
CA GLU A 507 4.94 -24.09 9.21
C GLU A 507 5.87 -22.89 8.93
N TRP A 508 7.11 -23.21 8.54
CA TRP A 508 8.16 -22.24 8.23
C TRP A 508 7.80 -21.27 7.07
N ARG A 509 6.76 -21.54 6.29
CA ARG A 509 6.34 -20.64 5.22
C ARG A 509 5.61 -19.45 5.79
N ALA A 510 4.64 -19.68 6.67
CA ALA A 510 3.95 -18.59 7.34
C ALA A 510 4.92 -17.74 8.16
N ILE A 511 5.96 -18.34 8.79
CA ILE A 511 6.98 -17.56 9.51
C ILE A 511 7.85 -16.70 8.59
N ALA A 512 8.12 -17.15 7.35
CA ALA A 512 8.88 -16.39 6.36
C ALA A 512 8.15 -15.09 5.93
N PHE A 513 6.83 -15.02 6.11
CA PHE A 513 6.04 -13.82 5.88
C PHE A 513 5.74 -13.05 7.17
N SER A 514 5.31 -13.76 8.22
CA SER A 514 4.85 -13.13 9.46
C SER A 514 5.97 -12.43 10.22
N LEU A 515 7.18 -12.99 10.25
CA LEU A 515 8.30 -12.41 10.98
C LEU A 515 8.87 -11.15 10.28
N PRO A 516 9.20 -11.17 8.97
CA PRO A 516 9.53 -9.94 8.26
C PRO A 516 8.39 -8.91 8.30
N GLY A 517 7.14 -9.38 8.22
CA GLY A 517 5.96 -8.52 8.36
C GLY A 517 5.92 -7.76 9.69
N ALA A 518 6.08 -8.47 10.81
CA ALA A 518 6.15 -7.88 12.14
C ALA A 518 7.34 -6.91 12.30
N ILE A 519 8.51 -7.25 11.77
CA ILE A 519 9.69 -6.37 11.79
C ILE A 519 9.40 -5.07 11.03
N LEU A 520 8.84 -5.15 9.83
CA LEU A 520 8.51 -3.99 9.02
C LEU A 520 7.43 -3.13 9.66
N ILE A 521 6.43 -3.71 10.33
CA ILE A 521 5.43 -2.96 11.09
C ILE A 521 6.10 -2.14 12.21
N ILE A 522 6.95 -2.77 13.02
CA ILE A 522 7.66 -2.10 14.13
C ILE A 522 8.59 -1.00 13.61
N LEU A 523 9.38 -1.29 12.58
CA LEU A 523 10.26 -0.31 11.95
C LEU A 523 9.46 0.84 11.33
N GLY A 524 8.34 0.53 10.69
CA GLY A 524 7.43 1.49 10.10
C GLY A 524 6.94 2.51 11.14
N GLN A 525 6.31 2.02 12.21
CA GLN A 525 5.80 2.87 13.29
C GLN A 525 6.90 3.71 13.95
N LYS A 526 8.04 3.10 14.28
CA LYS A 526 9.18 3.82 14.86
C LYS A 526 9.64 4.96 13.96
N THR A 527 9.75 4.71 12.66
CA THR A 527 10.20 5.70 11.69
C THR A 527 9.18 6.82 11.54
N VAL A 528 7.89 6.50 11.49
CA VAL A 528 6.83 7.52 11.41
C VAL A 528 6.84 8.42 12.65
N PHE A 529 6.92 7.87 13.87
CA PHE A 529 6.95 8.69 15.09
C PHE A 529 8.11 9.70 15.14
N GLY A 530 9.24 9.41 14.48
CA GLY A 530 10.34 10.36 14.35
C GLY A 530 10.09 11.46 13.32
N ALA A 531 9.28 11.18 12.29
CA ALA A 531 9.10 12.03 11.12
C ALA A 531 7.91 13.00 11.21
N ARG A 532 6.96 12.80 12.13
CA ARG A 532 5.71 13.59 12.20
C ARG A 532 5.88 14.97 12.81
N LYS A 533 4.89 15.84 12.60
CA LYS A 533 4.80 17.15 13.26
C LYS A 533 4.75 17.01 14.78
N ARG A 534 3.99 16.04 15.31
CA ARG A 534 3.87 15.77 16.75
C ARG A 534 4.10 14.31 17.09
N GLY A 535 5.38 13.97 17.17
CA GLY A 535 5.86 12.63 17.50
C GLY A 535 6.78 12.61 18.72
N ASP A 536 7.91 11.91 18.60
CA ASP A 536 8.86 11.75 19.70
C ASP A 536 9.43 13.08 20.20
N TYR A 537 9.71 14.00 19.29
CA TYR A 537 10.24 15.31 19.63
C TYR A 537 9.30 16.12 20.53
N THR A 538 7.99 16.10 20.26
CA THR A 538 7.00 16.86 21.02
C THR A 538 6.88 16.38 22.45
N MET A 539 6.99 15.08 22.70
CA MET A 539 7.02 14.57 24.07
C MET A 539 8.25 15.05 24.85
N VAL A 540 9.40 15.19 24.19
CA VAL A 540 10.65 15.62 24.84
C VAL A 540 10.72 17.13 25.03
N HIS A 541 10.33 17.90 24.02
CA HIS A 541 10.54 19.35 23.97
C HIS A 541 9.28 20.17 24.26
N GLN A 542 8.11 19.53 24.37
CA GLN A 542 6.80 20.19 24.53
C GLN A 542 6.52 21.22 23.43
N ALA A 543 7.03 20.96 22.23
CA ALA A 543 6.92 21.81 21.05
C ALA A 543 6.71 20.95 19.79
N ALA A 544 6.10 21.53 18.74
CA ALA A 544 6.02 20.87 17.45
C ALA A 544 7.43 20.64 16.87
N ASN A 545 7.56 19.60 16.04
CA ASN A 545 8.80 19.37 15.31
C ASN A 545 9.14 20.58 14.41
N PRO A 546 10.42 21.02 14.37
CA PRO A 546 10.87 22.02 13.40
C PRO A 546 10.51 21.64 11.97
N TYR A 547 10.23 22.62 11.11
CA TYR A 547 9.77 22.38 9.74
C TYR A 547 10.66 21.42 8.94
N ASN A 548 11.98 21.54 9.08
CA ASN A 548 12.99 20.68 8.44
C ASN A 548 13.09 19.25 9.01
N THR A 549 12.32 18.90 10.03
CA THR A 549 12.27 17.55 10.63
C THR A 549 10.97 16.81 10.34
N VAL A 550 10.01 17.46 9.66
CA VAL A 550 8.74 16.84 9.27
C VAL A 550 8.86 16.23 7.87
N TYR A 551 8.83 14.90 7.76
CA TYR A 551 9.10 14.18 6.50
C TYR A 551 7.86 13.43 5.99
N VAL A 552 7.27 13.89 4.88
CA VAL A 552 6.13 13.20 4.24
C VAL A 552 6.60 11.94 3.50
N TYR A 553 7.71 12.02 2.77
CA TYR A 553 8.36 10.86 2.15
C TYR A 553 9.23 10.11 3.17
N THR A 554 8.62 9.67 4.26
CA THR A 554 9.25 8.75 5.21
C THR A 554 9.04 7.30 4.80
N TRP A 555 10.06 6.46 4.92
CA TRP A 555 9.93 5.01 4.72
C TRP A 555 8.98 4.34 5.72
N GLY A 556 8.60 5.07 6.79
CA GLY A 556 7.74 4.56 7.85
C GLY A 556 6.40 4.03 7.36
N GLU A 557 5.67 4.79 6.54
CA GLU A 557 4.36 4.35 6.03
C GLU A 557 4.48 3.17 5.05
N VAL A 558 5.54 3.17 4.23
CA VAL A 558 5.83 2.10 3.27
C VAL A 558 6.09 0.79 4.00
N PHE A 559 6.97 0.81 5.02
CA PHE A 559 7.25 -0.37 5.84
C PHE A 559 6.02 -0.81 6.62
N PHE A 560 5.23 0.13 7.14
CA PHE A 560 4.04 -0.19 7.89
C PHE A 560 3.01 -0.94 7.04
N MET A 561 2.67 -0.44 5.85
CA MET A 561 1.73 -1.13 4.95
C MET A 561 2.29 -2.44 4.40
N MET A 562 3.57 -2.47 3.99
CA MET A 562 4.21 -3.69 3.51
C MET A 562 4.23 -4.77 4.58
N GLY A 563 4.54 -4.39 5.82
CA GLY A 563 4.56 -5.33 6.95
C GLY A 563 3.18 -5.91 7.24
N TRP A 564 2.11 -5.10 7.11
CA TRP A 564 0.73 -5.59 7.19
C TRP A 564 0.37 -6.56 6.07
N ILE A 565 0.74 -6.27 4.82
CA ILE A 565 0.52 -7.18 3.70
C ILE A 565 1.19 -8.53 3.98
N LEU A 566 2.45 -8.53 4.39
CA LEU A 566 3.20 -9.76 4.65
C LEU A 566 2.60 -10.56 5.83
N ILE A 567 2.26 -9.92 6.95
CA ILE A 567 1.70 -10.65 8.08
C ILE A 567 0.29 -11.19 7.79
N CYS A 568 -0.52 -10.47 7.00
CA CYS A 568 -1.83 -10.95 6.55
C CYS A 568 -1.69 -12.12 5.57
N TRP A 569 -0.69 -12.08 4.69
CA TRP A 569 -0.37 -13.22 3.83
C TRP A 569 0.10 -14.42 4.67
N GLY A 570 0.94 -14.19 5.69
CA GLY A 570 1.31 -15.21 6.68
C GLY A 570 0.10 -15.86 7.35
N MET A 571 -0.92 -15.05 7.71
CA MET A 571 -2.18 -15.50 8.30
C MET A 571 -3.09 -16.25 7.31
N SER A 572 -2.89 -16.06 6.00
CA SER A 572 -3.70 -16.74 4.97
C SER A 572 -3.28 -18.18 4.69
N PHE A 573 -2.09 -18.61 5.15
CA PHE A 573 -1.63 -19.99 4.98
C PHE A 573 -2.54 -20.97 5.76
N PRO A 574 -2.68 -22.22 5.26
CA PRO A 574 -3.64 -23.19 5.76
C PRO A 574 -3.26 -23.87 7.05
#